data_AF-A0A5C2HA05-F1
#
_entry.id   AF-A0A5C2HA05-F1
#
_cell.length_a   1.000
_cell.length_b   1.000
_cell.length_c   1.000
_cell.angle_alpha   90.00
_cell.angle_beta   90.00
_cell.angle_gamma   90.00
#
_symmetry.space_group_name_H-M   'P 1'
#
loop_
_entity.id
_entity.type
_entity.pdbx_description
1 polymer ?
#
loop_
_entity_poly.entity_id
_entity_poly.type
_entity_poly.pdbx_seq_one_letter_code
_entity_poly.pdbx_strand_id
1 'polypeptide(L)'
;MKVLFGWIILIVLILTGFYYINQNLEKTVLLHEFLKLDENPDKMVYSAKAKELENNVITFDIFKDSEVVVLSESNLSRANKTIKINVDKPGKNIILVLLSKQKVIWDVSLGDDTNINLVVFNNQESKVVSKSKFYKKYEELVYLENLENLDFLNFAKYLKNSYSQNRVSYFYKQINDETIIVNENKSENKIVAKLAQSNKVQSEVDFELLSEKLDFIKFNLYGPLDSSYSNTKIKKKVSFNPSKSKVYEVLDDGIKIINIDTKEESINKIPVGRKIFNSKGIAYDRLSDRVFVSGKYGKFYIFDAVDEKWLSIRKYIEDFDINSLSYDLISNIYLSSTWKNEGLLLFDQNGNFVKRVDLENRLEGLSYYYDKETQEVPQLYVVAQGNDIALVLIRDFVEQIWLYEKSKDLVTLTYNYYDS
;
A
#
# COMPACT_ATOMS: atom_id res chain seq x y z
N MET A 1 -59.02 31.99 -14.81
CA MET A 1 -57.65 32.25 -15.34
C MET A 1 -56.82 33.17 -14.43
N LYS A 2 -57.32 34.34 -14.00
CA LYS A 2 -56.57 35.26 -13.10
C LYS A 2 -56.17 34.67 -11.72
N VAL A 3 -57.01 33.81 -11.14
CA VAL A 3 -56.73 33.17 -9.83
C VAL A 3 -55.58 32.17 -9.93
N LEU A 4 -55.50 31.39 -11.02
CA LEU A 4 -54.44 30.40 -11.22
C LEU A 4 -53.05 31.04 -11.33
N PHE A 5 -52.98 32.22 -11.97
CA PHE A 5 -51.74 32.97 -12.15
C PHE A 5 -51.19 33.52 -10.81
N GLY A 6 -52.07 33.95 -9.91
CA GLY A 6 -51.68 34.41 -8.57
C GLY A 6 -51.06 33.29 -7.71
N TRP A 7 -51.60 32.07 -7.79
CA TRP A 7 -51.03 30.92 -7.08
C TRP A 7 -49.68 30.48 -7.64
N ILE A 8 -49.49 30.54 -8.96
CA ILE A 8 -48.20 30.23 -9.58
C ILE A 8 -47.12 31.24 -9.14
N ILE A 9 -47.44 32.54 -9.14
CA ILE A 9 -46.51 33.59 -8.68
C ILE A 9 -46.16 33.40 -7.20
N LEU A 10 -47.15 33.09 -6.35
CA LEU A 10 -46.94 32.86 -4.93
C LEU A 10 -46.06 31.62 -4.67
N ILE A 11 -46.30 30.52 -5.39
CA ILE A 11 -45.46 29.31 -5.29
C ILE A 11 -44.04 29.59 -5.76
N VAL A 12 -43.86 30.34 -6.85
CA VAL A 12 -42.53 30.74 -7.32
C VAL A 12 -41.82 31.64 -6.30
N LEU A 13 -42.52 32.59 -5.67
CA LEU A 13 -41.97 33.44 -4.61
C LEU A 13 -41.60 32.65 -3.34
N ILE A 14 -42.41 31.67 -2.94
CA ILE A 14 -42.10 30.80 -1.80
C ILE A 14 -40.89 29.92 -2.13
N LEU A 15 -40.85 29.30 -3.31
CA LEU A 15 -39.73 28.46 -3.74
C LEU A 15 -38.43 29.25 -3.89
N THR A 16 -38.50 30.46 -4.46
CA THR A 16 -37.33 31.35 -4.58
C THR A 16 -36.90 31.90 -3.21
N GLY A 17 -37.84 32.22 -2.33
CA GLY A 17 -37.55 32.61 -0.94
C GLY A 17 -36.87 31.48 -0.15
N PHE A 18 -37.37 30.25 -0.23
CA PHE A 18 -36.73 29.08 0.37
C PHE A 18 -35.36 28.81 -0.22
N TYR A 19 -35.20 28.95 -1.55
CA TYR A 19 -33.91 28.81 -2.22
C TYR A 19 -32.90 29.86 -1.73
N TYR A 20 -33.33 31.12 -1.58
CA TYR A 20 -32.47 32.23 -1.14
C TYR A 20 -32.10 32.16 0.35
N ILE A 21 -33.03 31.72 1.21
CA ILE A 21 -32.77 31.49 2.64
C ILE A 21 -31.81 30.30 2.83
N ASN A 22 -31.93 29.23 2.04
CA ASN A 22 -31.00 28.09 2.11
C ASN A 22 -29.59 28.46 1.66
N GLN A 23 -29.44 29.29 0.62
CA GLN A 23 -28.13 29.78 0.17
C GLN A 23 -27.42 30.63 1.23
N ASN A 24 -28.17 31.41 2.04
CA ASN A 24 -27.60 32.24 3.11
C ASN A 24 -27.23 31.48 4.40
N LEU A 25 -27.51 30.18 4.49
CA LEU A 25 -27.17 29.35 5.65
C LEU A 25 -25.90 28.52 5.45
N GLU A 26 -25.49 28.28 4.19
CA GLU A 26 -24.30 27.52 3.88
C GLU A 26 -23.06 28.40 4.00
N LYS A 27 -22.18 28.09 4.96
CA LYS A 27 -20.97 28.89 5.23
C LYS A 27 -19.68 28.23 4.79
N THR A 28 -19.78 27.14 4.02
CA THR A 28 -18.64 26.38 3.52
C THR A 28 -18.19 26.91 2.16
N VAL A 29 -16.89 26.92 1.89
CA VAL A 29 -16.35 27.42 0.62
C VAL A 29 -15.74 26.27 -0.18
N LEU A 30 -16.20 26.07 -1.42
CA LEU A 30 -15.63 25.07 -2.32
C LEU A 30 -14.35 25.58 -2.99
N LEU A 31 -13.24 24.88 -2.72
CA LEU A 31 -11.92 25.19 -3.23
C LEU A 31 -11.61 24.49 -4.57
N HIS A 32 -10.91 25.21 -5.45
CA HIS A 32 -10.24 24.68 -6.65
C HIS A 32 -8.86 25.33 -6.80
N GLU A 33 -8.01 24.80 -7.68
CA GLU A 33 -6.63 25.29 -7.90
C GLU A 33 -5.81 25.41 -6.59
N PHE A 34 -5.66 24.27 -5.93
CA PHE A 34 -5.04 24.16 -4.61
C PHE A 34 -3.50 24.16 -4.72
N LEU A 35 -2.84 25.16 -4.13
CA LEU A 35 -1.39 25.32 -4.18
C LEU A 35 -0.82 25.36 -2.75
N LYS A 36 0.20 24.54 -2.48
CA LYS A 36 1.02 24.64 -1.26
C LYS A 36 1.94 25.85 -1.38
N LEU A 37 1.87 26.77 -0.42
CA LEU A 37 2.67 28.00 -0.40
C LEU A 37 3.92 27.88 0.46
N ASP A 38 3.75 27.39 1.69
CA ASP A 38 4.80 27.36 2.71
C ASP A 38 4.61 26.17 3.67
N GLU A 39 5.69 25.78 4.32
CA GLU A 39 5.72 24.72 5.32
C GLU A 39 6.54 25.16 6.54
N ASN A 40 5.88 25.16 7.69
CA ASN A 40 6.51 25.45 8.99
C ASN A 40 6.43 24.21 9.91
N PRO A 41 7.10 24.22 11.08
CA PRO A 41 7.12 23.07 11.99
C PRO A 41 5.73 22.61 12.45
N ASP A 42 4.77 23.53 12.56
CA ASP A 42 3.44 23.24 13.14
C ASP A 42 2.32 23.15 12.10
N LYS A 43 2.50 23.75 10.91
CA LYS A 43 1.42 23.90 9.93
C LYS A 43 1.92 24.01 8.49
N MET A 44 1.01 23.75 7.58
CA MET A 44 1.14 23.87 6.13
C MET A 44 0.22 24.98 5.65
N VAL A 45 0.76 25.93 4.87
CA VAL A 45 0.01 27.07 4.36
C VAL A 45 -0.37 26.83 2.90
N TYR A 46 -1.64 27.04 2.58
CA TYR A 46 -2.17 26.81 1.24
C TYR A 46 -2.82 28.07 0.69
N SER A 47 -2.80 28.21 -0.63
CA SER A 47 -3.71 29.08 -1.37
C SER A 47 -4.64 28.27 -2.25
N ALA A 48 -5.88 28.72 -2.39
CA ALA A 48 -6.83 28.14 -3.32
C ALA A 48 -7.79 29.21 -3.86
N LYS A 49 -8.37 28.96 -5.03
CA LYS A 49 -9.47 29.78 -5.54
C LYS A 49 -10.80 29.25 -5.03
N ALA A 50 -11.69 30.15 -4.61
CA ALA A 50 -13.05 29.79 -4.27
C ALA A 50 -13.92 29.73 -5.52
N LYS A 51 -14.65 28.63 -5.72
CA LYS A 51 -15.51 28.45 -6.90
C LYS A 51 -16.66 29.46 -6.93
N GLU A 52 -17.14 29.85 -5.75
CA GLU A 52 -18.29 30.76 -5.58
C GLU A 52 -17.90 32.24 -5.53
N LEU A 53 -16.60 32.57 -5.46
CA LEU A 53 -16.10 33.94 -5.32
C LEU A 53 -15.14 34.22 -6.49
N GLU A 54 -15.66 34.83 -7.56
CA GLU A 54 -14.92 35.12 -8.80
C GLU A 54 -13.51 35.69 -8.52
N ASN A 55 -12.47 34.89 -8.79
CA ASN A 55 -11.05 35.22 -8.67
C ASN A 55 -10.49 35.53 -7.26
N ASN A 56 -11.22 35.27 -6.18
CA ASN A 56 -10.66 35.42 -4.84
C ASN A 56 -9.74 34.25 -4.50
N VAL A 57 -8.46 34.57 -4.30
CA VAL A 57 -7.47 33.67 -3.71
C VAL A 57 -7.63 33.71 -2.18
N ILE A 58 -7.84 32.55 -1.59
CA ILE A 58 -7.96 32.37 -0.15
C ILE A 58 -6.70 31.67 0.34
N THR A 59 -6.14 32.16 1.45
CA THR A 59 -5.06 31.49 2.17
C THR A 59 -5.62 30.86 3.45
N PHE A 60 -5.20 29.63 3.75
CA PHE A 60 -5.60 28.94 4.96
C PHE A 60 -4.54 27.92 5.40
N ASP A 61 -4.64 27.50 6.66
CA ASP A 61 -3.68 26.63 7.32
C ASP A 61 -4.26 25.23 7.56
N ILE A 62 -3.42 24.22 7.36
CA ILE A 62 -3.64 22.86 7.86
C ILE A 62 -2.55 22.53 8.86
N PHE A 63 -2.94 22.17 10.08
CA PHE A 63 -1.99 21.87 11.15
C PHE A 63 -1.43 20.46 10.99
N LYS A 64 -0.14 20.27 11.29
CA LYS A 64 0.50 18.96 11.21
C LYS A 64 -0.01 17.99 12.28
N ASP A 65 -0.52 18.52 13.40
CA ASP A 65 -1.14 17.73 14.46
C ASP A 65 -2.62 17.37 14.22
N SER A 66 -3.21 17.83 13.11
CA SER A 66 -4.61 17.56 12.78
C SER A 66 -4.96 16.06 12.86
N GLU A 67 -6.16 15.77 13.35
CA GLU A 67 -6.73 14.43 13.32
C GLU A 67 -7.41 14.21 11.96
N VAL A 68 -7.01 13.15 11.26
CA VAL A 68 -7.70 12.74 10.03
C VAL A 68 -8.82 11.78 10.38
N VAL A 69 -10.05 12.16 10.04
CA VAL A 69 -11.27 11.37 10.26
C VAL A 69 -11.80 10.95 8.89
N VAL A 70 -11.91 9.65 8.65
CA VAL A 70 -12.37 9.09 7.38
C VAL A 70 -13.72 8.42 7.56
N LEU A 71 -14.69 8.78 6.72
CA LEU A 71 -16.04 8.20 6.68
C LEU A 71 -16.26 7.58 5.30
N SER A 72 -16.59 6.28 5.27
CA SER A 72 -16.83 5.52 4.05
C SER A 72 -18.27 5.02 3.97
N GLU A 73 -19.02 5.50 2.97
CA GLU A 73 -20.41 5.15 2.68
C GLU A 73 -20.48 4.21 1.47
N SER A 74 -21.02 3.00 1.66
CA SER A 74 -21.13 1.97 0.61
C SER A 74 -22.57 1.57 0.27
N ASN A 75 -23.59 2.14 0.93
CA ASN A 75 -24.93 1.58 0.88
C ASN A 75 -25.65 2.02 -0.40
N LEU A 76 -25.62 1.13 -1.40
CA LEU A 76 -26.13 1.39 -2.74
C LEU A 76 -27.67 1.50 -2.85
N SER A 77 -28.40 1.30 -1.75
CA SER A 77 -29.84 1.04 -1.78
C SER A 77 -30.75 2.29 -1.80
N ARG A 78 -30.21 3.50 -1.62
CA ARG A 78 -31.03 4.74 -1.58
C ARG A 78 -30.39 5.88 -2.37
N ALA A 79 -31.00 6.22 -3.50
CA ALA A 79 -30.63 7.43 -4.25
C ALA A 79 -30.89 8.70 -3.41
N ASN A 80 -29.93 9.62 -3.40
CA ASN A 80 -29.97 10.90 -2.67
C ASN A 80 -30.08 10.77 -1.13
N LYS A 81 -29.27 9.91 -0.51
CA LYS A 81 -29.17 9.79 0.95
C LYS A 81 -28.58 11.06 1.58
N THR A 82 -29.15 11.52 2.69
CA THR A 82 -28.55 12.54 3.56
C THR A 82 -27.94 11.86 4.79
N ILE A 83 -26.68 12.18 5.08
CA ILE A 83 -25.97 11.70 6.27
C ILE A 83 -25.60 12.90 7.11
N LYS A 84 -26.11 12.92 8.34
CA LYS A 84 -25.76 13.91 9.35
C LYS A 84 -24.49 13.49 10.07
N ILE A 85 -23.51 14.37 10.10
CA ILE A 85 -22.24 14.15 10.80
C ILE A 85 -22.16 15.21 11.89
N ASN A 86 -22.06 14.77 13.15
CA ASN A 86 -21.73 15.65 14.25
C ASN A 86 -20.30 15.36 14.70
N VAL A 87 -19.41 16.33 14.51
CA VAL A 87 -18.00 16.23 14.89
C VAL A 87 -17.78 16.99 16.19
N ASP A 88 -17.57 16.26 17.27
CA ASP A 88 -17.42 16.79 18.63
C ASP A 88 -16.08 16.32 19.21
N LYS A 89 -15.07 17.17 18.99
CA LYS A 89 -13.66 16.97 19.34
C LYS A 89 -13.08 18.30 19.84
N PRO A 90 -13.41 18.72 21.07
CA PRO A 90 -13.00 20.01 21.60
C PRO A 90 -11.48 20.19 21.58
N GLY A 91 -11.01 21.35 21.12
CA GLY A 91 -9.59 21.71 21.06
C GLY A 91 -8.78 20.97 20.00
N LYS A 92 -9.42 20.20 19.10
CA LYS A 92 -8.75 19.48 18.01
C LYS A 92 -8.96 20.18 16.66
N ASN A 93 -7.91 20.12 15.84
CA ASN A 93 -7.95 20.46 14.42
C ASN A 93 -8.24 19.19 13.62
N ILE A 94 -9.16 19.24 12.66
CA ILE A 94 -9.65 18.06 11.95
C ILE A 94 -9.56 18.25 10.44
N ILE A 95 -9.10 17.18 9.77
CA ILE A 95 -9.33 16.96 8.35
C ILE A 95 -10.37 15.85 8.23
N LEU A 96 -11.52 16.18 7.66
CA LEU A 96 -12.61 15.25 7.46
C LEU A 96 -12.59 14.74 6.02
N VAL A 97 -12.53 13.42 5.83
CA VAL A 97 -12.54 12.79 4.51
C VAL A 97 -13.82 11.98 4.36
N LEU A 98 -14.57 12.28 3.30
CA LEU A 98 -15.89 11.74 3.02
C LEU A 98 -15.84 10.94 1.71
N LEU A 99 -15.92 9.62 1.83
CA LEU A 99 -15.84 8.69 0.70
C LEU A 99 -17.21 8.06 0.46
N SER A 100 -17.73 8.14 -0.76
CA SER A 100 -18.99 7.50 -1.13
C SER A 100 -18.92 6.89 -2.53
N LYS A 101 -19.53 5.70 -2.69
CA LYS A 101 -19.73 5.08 -4.01
C LYS A 101 -20.88 5.72 -4.79
N GLN A 102 -21.77 6.45 -4.12
CA GLN A 102 -22.93 7.11 -4.70
C GLN A 102 -23.02 8.57 -4.25
N LYS A 103 -23.96 9.28 -4.87
CA LYS A 103 -24.32 10.65 -4.50
C LYS A 103 -24.91 10.71 -3.08
N VAL A 104 -24.23 11.47 -2.21
CA VAL A 104 -24.61 11.68 -0.81
C VAL A 104 -24.68 13.18 -0.50
N ILE A 105 -25.63 13.58 0.35
CA ILE A 105 -25.62 14.90 0.99
C ILE A 105 -25.06 14.73 2.41
N TRP A 106 -23.86 15.26 2.62
CA TRP A 106 -23.17 15.26 3.89
C TRP A 106 -23.52 16.54 4.66
N ASP A 107 -24.36 16.41 5.68
CA ASP A 107 -24.77 17.51 6.58
C ASP A 107 -23.86 17.53 7.80
N VAL A 108 -22.86 18.40 7.78
CA VAL A 108 -21.80 18.45 8.79
C VAL A 108 -22.12 19.51 9.84
N SER A 109 -22.07 19.10 11.10
CA SER A 109 -22.22 19.96 12.28
C SER A 109 -21.00 19.78 13.19
N LEU A 110 -20.63 20.86 13.88
CA LEU A 110 -19.49 20.88 14.80
C LEU A 110 -20.02 21.06 16.21
N GLY A 111 -19.43 20.31 17.15
CA GLY A 111 -19.54 20.57 18.58
C GLY A 111 -18.74 21.82 18.99
N ASP A 112 -18.93 22.25 20.22
CA ASP A 112 -18.24 23.41 20.77
C ASP A 112 -16.71 23.20 20.75
N ASP A 113 -15.94 24.26 20.46
CA ASP A 113 -14.47 24.26 20.36
C ASP A 113 -13.85 23.23 19.39
N THR A 114 -14.63 22.65 18.47
CA THR A 114 -14.12 21.76 17.42
C THR A 114 -13.81 22.53 16.14
N ASN A 115 -12.61 22.35 15.58
CA ASN A 115 -12.20 23.02 14.35
C ASN A 115 -12.01 22.02 13.20
N ILE A 116 -12.78 22.17 12.11
CA ILE A 116 -12.52 21.48 10.85
C ILE A 116 -11.79 22.45 9.91
N ASN A 117 -10.53 22.16 9.61
CA ASN A 117 -9.73 22.95 8.68
C ASN A 117 -10.15 22.68 7.23
N LEU A 118 -10.44 21.42 6.92
CA LEU A 118 -10.73 20.98 5.56
C LEU A 118 -11.66 19.76 5.55
N VAL A 119 -12.64 19.78 4.65
CA VAL A 119 -13.42 18.60 4.25
C VAL A 119 -13.04 18.19 2.83
N VAL A 120 -12.56 16.96 2.67
CA VAL A 120 -12.26 16.36 1.36
C VAL A 120 -13.35 15.34 1.03
N PHE A 121 -13.90 15.39 -0.19
CA PHE A 121 -14.93 14.44 -0.61
C PHE A 121 -14.67 13.89 -2.02
N ASN A 122 -14.99 12.62 -2.25
CA ASN A 122 -14.54 11.89 -3.44
C ASN A 122 -15.53 11.78 -4.61
N ASN A 123 -16.75 12.28 -4.45
CA ASN A 123 -17.80 12.14 -5.45
C ASN A 123 -18.34 13.52 -5.86
N GLN A 124 -18.16 13.90 -7.13
CA GLN A 124 -18.54 15.23 -7.64
C GLN A 124 -20.04 15.53 -7.54
N GLU A 125 -20.89 14.49 -7.57
CA GLU A 125 -22.32 14.66 -7.46
C GLU A 125 -22.78 14.86 -6.00
N SER A 126 -21.93 14.49 -5.05
CA SER A 126 -22.18 14.66 -3.63
C SER A 126 -22.08 16.12 -3.21
N LYS A 127 -22.78 16.45 -2.12
CA LYS A 127 -22.78 17.79 -1.54
C LYS A 127 -22.33 17.73 -0.10
N VAL A 128 -21.52 18.69 0.32
CA VAL A 128 -21.17 18.91 1.72
C VAL A 128 -21.80 20.23 2.14
N VAL A 129 -22.70 20.18 3.12
CA VAL A 129 -23.43 21.35 3.64
C VAL A 129 -23.14 21.52 5.13
N SER A 130 -23.05 22.77 5.59
CA SER A 130 -22.89 23.08 7.01
C SER A 130 -23.27 24.52 7.34
N LYS A 131 -23.73 24.71 8.58
CA LYS A 131 -23.92 26.03 9.21
C LYS A 131 -22.60 26.62 9.74
N SER A 132 -21.57 25.78 9.89
CA SER A 132 -20.24 26.17 10.36
C SER A 132 -19.35 26.55 9.18
N LYS A 133 -18.36 27.43 9.44
CA LYS A 133 -17.39 27.86 8.43
C LYS A 133 -16.23 26.87 8.37
N PHE A 134 -15.99 26.30 7.20
CA PHE A 134 -14.80 25.52 6.88
C PHE A 134 -14.62 25.44 5.36
N TYR A 135 -13.46 24.98 4.92
CA TYR A 135 -13.17 24.76 3.51
C TYR A 135 -13.55 23.34 3.08
N LYS A 136 -14.03 23.20 1.85
CA LYS A 136 -14.30 21.89 1.24
C LYS A 136 -13.60 21.76 -0.10
N LYS A 137 -13.14 20.55 -0.43
CA LYS A 137 -12.44 20.24 -1.67
C LYS A 137 -12.93 18.91 -2.24
N TYR A 138 -13.24 18.92 -3.53
CA TYR A 138 -13.43 17.68 -4.28
C TYR A 138 -12.06 17.11 -4.67
N GLU A 139 -11.88 15.81 -4.49
CA GLU A 139 -10.70 15.11 -4.98
C GLU A 139 -11.07 13.71 -5.47
N GLU A 140 -10.50 13.25 -6.56
CA GLU A 140 -10.76 11.90 -7.08
C GLU A 140 -10.01 10.84 -6.25
N LEU A 141 -10.55 10.54 -5.06
CA LEU A 141 -10.01 9.55 -4.14
C LEU A 141 -10.69 8.19 -4.31
N VAL A 142 -9.88 7.14 -4.21
CA VAL A 142 -10.38 5.76 -4.17
C VAL A 142 -11.23 5.56 -2.91
N TYR A 143 -12.33 4.84 -3.05
CA TYR A 143 -13.19 4.45 -1.94
C TYR A 143 -12.49 3.41 -1.06
N LEU A 144 -12.49 3.61 0.26
CA LEU A 144 -11.85 2.68 1.19
C LEU A 144 -12.88 1.80 1.89
N GLU A 145 -12.77 0.48 1.68
CA GLU A 145 -13.56 -0.54 2.40
C GLU A 145 -12.91 -0.96 3.72
N ASN A 146 -11.57 -1.02 3.73
CA ASN A 146 -10.75 -1.35 4.88
C ASN A 146 -9.42 -0.56 4.80
N LEU A 147 -8.57 -0.71 5.81
CA LEU A 147 -7.27 -0.04 5.90
C LEU A 147 -6.09 -1.00 5.65
N GLU A 148 -6.37 -2.23 5.23
CA GLU A 148 -5.40 -3.32 5.01
C GLU A 148 -5.36 -3.67 3.51
N ASN A 149 -5.16 -2.67 2.66
CA ASN A 149 -5.09 -2.86 1.21
C ASN A 149 -4.31 -1.75 0.50
N LEU A 150 -4.10 -1.94 -0.81
CA LEU A 150 -3.35 -1.00 -1.66
C LEU A 150 -4.06 0.35 -1.80
N ASP A 151 -5.39 0.36 -1.74
CA ASP A 151 -6.18 1.59 -1.81
C ASP A 151 -5.91 2.48 -0.61
N PHE A 152 -5.81 1.91 0.59
CA PHE A 152 -5.40 2.62 1.80
C PHE A 152 -3.98 3.17 1.67
N LEU A 153 -3.05 2.40 1.14
CA LEU A 153 -1.68 2.86 0.93
C LEU A 153 -1.62 4.06 -0.03
N ASN A 154 -2.38 4.02 -1.12
CA ASN A 154 -2.49 5.13 -2.07
C ASN A 154 -3.18 6.36 -1.44
N PHE A 155 -4.22 6.13 -0.65
CA PHE A 155 -4.89 7.17 0.11
C PHE A 155 -3.97 7.83 1.16
N ALA A 156 -3.21 7.04 1.91
CA ALA A 156 -2.29 7.54 2.92
C ALA A 156 -1.12 8.31 2.28
N LYS A 157 -0.64 7.91 1.09
CA LYS A 157 0.30 8.72 0.29
C LYS A 157 -0.30 10.06 -0.10
N TYR A 158 -1.56 10.07 -0.55
CA TYR A 158 -2.25 11.31 -0.86
C TYR A 158 -2.31 12.23 0.36
N LEU A 159 -2.70 11.72 1.54
CA LEU A 159 -2.71 12.51 2.77
C LEU A 159 -1.32 13.06 3.14
N LYS A 160 -0.26 12.24 3.01
CA LYS A 160 1.11 12.66 3.29
C LYS A 160 1.54 13.78 2.34
N ASN A 161 1.33 13.60 1.04
CA ASN A 161 1.79 14.54 0.01
C ASN A 161 0.95 15.83 -0.02
N SER A 162 -0.36 15.72 0.14
CA SER A 162 -1.26 16.87 0.07
C SER A 162 -1.32 17.65 1.36
N TYR A 163 -1.24 16.98 2.53
CA TYR A 163 -1.55 17.59 3.83
C TYR A 163 -0.48 17.37 4.91
N SER A 164 0.66 16.74 4.58
CA SER A 164 1.68 16.31 5.56
C SER A 164 1.10 15.44 6.68
N GLN A 165 0.04 14.68 6.39
CA GLN A 165 -0.61 13.76 7.32
C GLN A 165 -0.24 12.32 7.00
N ASN A 166 0.36 11.61 7.95
CA ASN A 166 0.79 10.22 7.80
C ASN A 166 -0.09 9.22 8.57
N ARG A 167 -1.18 9.70 9.18
CA ARG A 167 -2.06 8.90 10.05
C ARG A 167 -3.52 9.16 9.73
N VAL A 168 -4.31 8.09 9.71
CA VAL A 168 -5.76 8.14 9.91
C VAL A 168 -6.01 7.93 11.40
N SER A 169 -6.71 8.87 12.02
CA SER A 169 -7.00 8.82 13.47
C SER A 169 -8.28 8.06 13.77
N TYR A 170 -9.28 8.18 12.87
CA TYR A 170 -10.57 7.50 12.98
C TYR A 170 -11.04 7.04 11.60
N PHE A 171 -11.59 5.83 11.52
CA PHE A 171 -12.15 5.28 10.30
C PHE A 171 -13.53 4.69 10.58
N TYR A 172 -14.56 5.30 9.98
CA TYR A 172 -15.94 4.88 10.06
C TYR A 172 -16.30 4.16 8.76
N LYS A 173 -16.26 2.84 8.80
CA LYS A 173 -16.56 1.98 7.63
C LYS A 173 -18.07 1.74 7.47
N GLN A 174 -18.50 1.58 6.22
CA GLN A 174 -19.85 1.11 5.85
C GLN A 174 -20.97 1.77 6.65
N ILE A 175 -20.97 3.10 6.65
CA ILE A 175 -21.95 3.87 7.43
C ILE A 175 -23.36 3.58 6.89
N ASN A 176 -24.12 2.83 7.68
CA ASN A 176 -25.53 2.58 7.41
C ASN A 176 -26.43 3.64 8.06
N ASP A 177 -26.00 4.21 9.18
CA ASP A 177 -26.76 5.21 9.92
C ASP A 177 -26.89 6.53 9.16
N GLU A 178 -28.04 7.18 9.32
CA GLU A 178 -28.30 8.53 8.80
C GLU A 178 -27.66 9.60 9.69
N THR A 179 -27.15 9.24 10.88
CA THR A 179 -26.48 10.15 11.80
C THR A 179 -25.24 9.50 12.41
N ILE A 180 -24.11 10.18 12.29
CA ILE A 180 -22.81 9.76 12.81
C ILE A 180 -22.36 10.80 13.83
N ILE A 181 -21.87 10.33 14.96
CA ILE A 181 -21.25 11.17 15.98
C ILE A 181 -19.77 10.78 16.04
N VAL A 182 -18.91 11.72 15.68
CA VAL A 182 -17.45 11.60 15.77
C VAL A 182 -17.01 12.24 17.08
N ASN A 183 -16.72 11.42 18.09
CA ASN A 183 -16.23 11.87 19.39
C ASN A 183 -15.15 10.94 19.95
N GLU A 184 -14.56 11.26 21.12
CA GLU A 184 -13.53 10.42 21.75
C GLU A 184 -14.09 9.14 22.39
N ASN A 185 -15.38 9.13 22.76
CA ASN A 185 -15.97 8.10 23.61
C ASN A 185 -16.32 6.79 22.86
N LYS A 186 -16.37 6.80 21.52
CA LYS A 186 -16.62 5.60 20.71
C LYS A 186 -15.31 4.94 20.28
N SER A 187 -14.74 4.12 21.15
CA SER A 187 -13.45 3.42 20.94
C SER A 187 -13.44 2.51 19.70
N GLU A 188 -14.59 1.96 19.31
CA GLU A 188 -14.70 1.00 18.19
C GLU A 188 -14.29 1.57 16.83
N ASN A 189 -14.34 2.90 16.65
CA ASN A 189 -13.98 3.57 15.38
C ASN A 189 -12.60 4.26 15.44
N LYS A 190 -11.94 4.24 16.60
CA LYS A 190 -10.59 4.76 16.77
C LYS A 190 -9.60 3.75 16.20
N ILE A 191 -9.39 3.83 14.89
CA ILE A 191 -8.37 3.04 14.19
C ILE A 191 -7.25 3.99 13.83
N VAL A 192 -6.13 3.87 14.55
CA VAL A 192 -4.90 4.59 14.23
C VAL A 192 -4.15 3.79 13.17
N ALA A 193 -4.49 3.99 11.91
CA ALA A 193 -3.72 3.45 10.80
C ALA A 193 -2.67 4.47 10.37
N LYS A 194 -1.41 4.05 10.32
CA LYS A 194 -0.28 4.90 9.95
C LYS A 194 0.47 4.27 8.79
N LEU A 195 1.05 5.09 7.92
CA LEU A 195 2.10 4.59 7.03
C LEU A 195 3.20 3.96 7.89
N ALA A 196 3.58 2.74 7.53
CA ALA A 196 4.61 1.98 8.22
C ALA A 196 5.93 2.77 8.19
N GLN A 197 6.62 2.87 9.32
CA GLN A 197 7.84 3.69 9.43
C GLN A 197 9.08 2.83 9.50
N SER A 198 10.04 3.17 8.65
CA SER A 198 11.37 2.59 8.63
C SER A 198 12.19 3.04 9.85
N ASN A 199 12.94 2.10 10.41
CA ASN A 199 13.80 2.29 11.56
C ASN A 199 15.25 1.99 11.20
N LYS A 200 16.18 2.69 11.87
CA LYS A 200 17.61 2.42 11.73
C LYS A 200 18.03 1.20 12.56
N VAL A 201 18.93 0.41 12.00
CA VAL A 201 19.51 -0.79 12.62
C VAL A 201 21.04 -0.76 12.49
N GLN A 202 21.73 -1.53 13.32
CA GLN A 202 23.21 -1.62 13.28
C GLN A 202 23.73 -2.66 12.27
N SER A 203 22.86 -3.46 11.67
CA SER A 203 23.25 -4.51 10.73
C SER A 203 23.65 -3.94 9.36
N GLU A 204 24.64 -4.54 8.75
CA GLU A 204 25.13 -4.24 7.40
C GLU A 204 24.84 -5.44 6.49
N VAL A 205 23.66 -5.44 5.87
CA VAL A 205 23.29 -6.41 4.83
C VAL A 205 23.24 -5.69 3.50
N ASP A 206 24.17 -6.07 2.63
CA ASP A 206 24.25 -5.61 1.25
C ASP A 206 23.86 -6.74 0.30
N PHE A 207 23.12 -6.41 -0.74
CA PHE A 207 22.70 -7.37 -1.74
C PHE A 207 22.46 -6.74 -3.10
N GLU A 208 22.23 -7.58 -4.09
CA GLU A 208 21.97 -7.14 -5.45
C GLU A 208 20.72 -7.79 -6.00
N LEU A 209 19.96 -7.01 -6.74
CA LEU A 209 18.80 -7.48 -7.50
C LEU A 209 19.03 -7.16 -8.98
N LEU A 210 18.52 -8.04 -9.84
CA LEU A 210 18.62 -7.90 -11.28
C LEU A 210 17.45 -7.07 -11.81
N SER A 211 17.70 -6.02 -12.58
CA SER A 211 16.66 -5.24 -13.24
C SER A 211 16.05 -6.01 -14.43
N GLU A 212 14.88 -5.59 -14.91
CA GLU A 212 14.32 -6.12 -16.18
C GLU A 212 15.25 -5.90 -17.38
N LYS A 213 16.15 -4.92 -17.31
CA LYS A 213 17.18 -4.62 -18.33
C LYS A 213 18.47 -5.42 -18.15
N LEU A 214 18.50 -6.34 -17.18
CA LEU A 214 19.66 -7.15 -16.81
C LEU A 214 20.82 -6.35 -16.18
N ASP A 215 20.51 -5.22 -15.55
CA ASP A 215 21.47 -4.46 -14.76
C ASP A 215 21.46 -4.96 -13.31
N PHE A 216 22.63 -5.10 -12.69
CA PHE A 216 22.74 -5.45 -11.28
C PHE A 216 22.68 -4.19 -10.41
N ILE A 217 21.60 -4.05 -9.65
CA ILE A 217 21.36 -2.90 -8.78
C ILE A 217 21.74 -3.30 -7.36
N LYS A 218 22.59 -2.48 -6.73
CA LYS A 218 23.01 -2.69 -5.35
C LYS A 218 22.01 -2.07 -4.38
N PHE A 219 21.68 -2.84 -3.35
CA PHE A 219 20.81 -2.47 -2.25
C PHE A 219 21.52 -2.73 -0.92
N ASN A 220 21.10 -1.99 0.09
CA ASN A 220 21.30 -2.35 1.48
C ASN A 220 19.95 -2.36 2.22
N LEU A 221 19.96 -2.49 3.54
CA LEU A 221 18.74 -2.46 4.36
C LEU A 221 17.93 -1.15 4.25
N TYR A 222 18.52 -0.08 3.72
CA TYR A 222 17.92 1.25 3.59
C TYR A 222 17.50 1.59 2.16
N GLY A 223 17.47 0.61 1.26
CA GLY A 223 17.06 0.79 -0.13
C GLY A 223 18.22 0.69 -1.13
N PRO A 224 18.06 1.19 -2.37
CA PRO A 224 19.12 1.15 -3.36
C PRO A 224 20.26 2.10 -2.96
N LEU A 225 21.51 1.68 -3.18
CA LEU A 225 22.68 2.52 -2.90
C LEU A 225 22.73 3.78 -3.78
N ASP A 226 22.14 3.71 -4.98
CA ASP A 226 21.91 4.85 -5.87
C ASP A 226 20.40 5.08 -6.00
N SER A 227 19.95 6.24 -5.52
CA SER A 227 18.53 6.61 -5.47
C SER A 227 17.86 6.71 -6.84
N SER A 228 18.62 6.84 -7.92
CA SER A 228 18.08 6.81 -9.29
C SER A 228 17.44 5.46 -9.65
N TYR A 229 17.77 4.39 -8.91
CA TYR A 229 17.18 3.06 -9.10
C TYR A 229 15.96 2.76 -8.23
N SER A 230 15.49 3.71 -7.41
CA SER A 230 14.38 3.50 -6.45
C SER A 230 13.08 2.98 -7.06
N ASN A 231 12.80 3.34 -8.32
CA ASN A 231 11.63 2.89 -9.08
C ASN A 231 11.98 1.93 -10.23
N THR A 232 13.19 1.39 -10.25
CA THR A 232 13.61 0.49 -11.33
C THR A 232 12.96 -0.87 -11.19
N LYS A 233 12.37 -1.35 -12.29
CA LYS A 233 11.71 -2.66 -12.33
C LYS A 233 12.72 -3.78 -12.10
N ILE A 234 12.41 -4.65 -11.15
CA ILE A 234 13.21 -5.81 -10.77
C ILE A 234 12.68 -7.06 -11.47
N LYS A 235 13.59 -7.76 -12.13
CA LYS A 235 13.30 -9.05 -12.77
C LYS A 235 13.07 -10.10 -11.67
N LYS A 236 11.94 -10.80 -11.77
CA LYS A 236 11.52 -11.84 -10.81
C LYS A 236 11.85 -13.24 -11.33
N LYS A 237 11.77 -14.24 -10.45
CA LYS A 237 12.02 -15.66 -10.78
C LYS A 237 13.37 -15.91 -11.46
N VAL A 238 14.37 -15.15 -11.03
CA VAL A 238 15.74 -15.26 -11.51
C VAL A 238 16.71 -15.51 -10.37
N SER A 239 17.80 -16.19 -10.70
CA SER A 239 19.02 -16.25 -9.90
C SER A 239 20.23 -16.14 -10.82
N PHE A 240 21.39 -15.83 -10.28
CA PHE A 240 22.62 -15.66 -11.08
C PHE A 240 23.79 -16.36 -10.41
N ASN A 241 24.78 -16.73 -11.22
CA ASN A 241 26.02 -17.30 -10.70
C ASN A 241 26.89 -16.22 -10.01
N PRO A 242 27.85 -16.59 -9.15
CA PRO A 242 28.65 -15.63 -8.39
C PRO A 242 29.41 -14.60 -9.25
N SER A 243 29.87 -15.00 -10.44
CA SER A 243 30.55 -14.10 -11.38
C SER A 243 29.61 -13.18 -12.16
N LYS A 244 28.28 -13.35 -12.02
CA LYS A 244 27.24 -12.56 -12.70
C LYS A 244 27.26 -12.66 -14.23
N SER A 245 27.98 -13.63 -14.78
CA SER A 245 28.05 -13.87 -16.23
C SER A 245 26.85 -14.65 -16.75
N LYS A 246 26.14 -15.39 -15.88
CA LYS A 246 24.94 -16.16 -16.24
C LYS A 246 23.77 -15.83 -15.31
N VAL A 247 22.62 -15.59 -15.92
CA VAL A 247 21.32 -15.50 -15.25
C VAL A 247 20.49 -16.72 -15.61
N TYR A 248 19.84 -17.31 -14.60
CA TYR A 248 18.92 -18.42 -14.72
C TYR A 248 17.52 -17.91 -14.42
N GLU A 249 16.62 -18.01 -15.39
CA GLU A 249 15.22 -17.59 -15.31
C GLU A 249 14.32 -18.82 -15.37
N VAL A 250 13.38 -18.94 -14.43
CA VAL A 250 12.45 -20.08 -14.41
C VAL A 250 11.35 -19.90 -15.45
N LEU A 251 11.15 -20.94 -16.26
CA LEU A 251 10.01 -21.09 -17.17
C LEU A 251 9.11 -22.25 -16.71
N ASP A 252 7.90 -22.34 -17.24
CA ASP A 252 6.97 -23.44 -16.93
C ASP A 252 7.48 -24.82 -17.41
N ASP A 253 8.34 -24.86 -18.44
CA ASP A 253 8.87 -26.08 -19.04
C ASP A 253 10.39 -26.22 -18.90
N GLY A 254 11.05 -25.39 -18.09
CA GLY A 254 12.50 -25.48 -17.90
C GLY A 254 13.14 -24.25 -17.25
N ILE A 255 14.43 -24.07 -17.53
CA ILE A 255 15.19 -22.88 -17.15
C ILE A 255 15.73 -22.23 -18.42
N LYS A 256 15.56 -20.92 -18.53
CA LYS A 256 16.25 -20.09 -19.51
C LYS A 256 17.56 -19.62 -18.91
N ILE A 257 18.65 -19.78 -19.64
CA ILE A 257 19.99 -19.33 -19.26
C ILE A 257 20.35 -18.16 -20.17
N ILE A 258 20.75 -17.04 -19.58
CA ILE A 258 21.12 -15.82 -20.29
C ILE A 258 22.59 -15.53 -19.96
N ASN A 259 23.44 -15.47 -20.97
CA ASN A 259 24.79 -14.95 -20.82
C ASN A 259 24.73 -13.41 -20.85
N ILE A 260 25.16 -12.77 -19.76
CA ILE A 260 25.04 -11.31 -19.60
C ILE A 260 25.96 -10.56 -20.57
N ASP A 261 27.13 -11.11 -20.88
CA ASP A 261 28.15 -10.49 -21.71
C ASP A 261 27.80 -10.62 -23.20
N THR A 262 27.42 -11.82 -23.64
CA THR A 262 27.11 -12.09 -25.06
C THR A 262 25.65 -11.83 -25.42
N LYS A 263 24.76 -11.69 -24.42
CA LYS A 263 23.30 -11.66 -24.57
C LYS A 263 22.70 -12.91 -25.22
N GLU A 264 23.49 -13.99 -25.33
CA GLU A 264 22.99 -15.26 -25.83
C GLU A 264 22.04 -15.89 -24.81
N GLU A 265 20.98 -16.51 -25.33
CA GLU A 265 19.97 -17.18 -24.54
C GLU A 265 19.87 -18.63 -24.95
N SER A 266 19.82 -19.53 -23.97
CA SER A 266 19.52 -20.94 -24.17
C SER A 266 18.38 -21.37 -23.26
N ILE A 267 17.61 -22.37 -23.70
CA ILE A 267 16.51 -22.93 -22.89
C ILE A 267 16.81 -24.39 -22.64
N ASN A 268 16.92 -24.74 -21.36
CA ASN A 268 17.11 -26.12 -20.93
C ASN A 268 15.79 -26.69 -20.42
N LYS A 269 15.09 -27.39 -21.31
CA LYS A 269 13.78 -27.97 -21.00
C LYS A 269 13.92 -29.10 -19.99
N ILE A 270 12.97 -29.16 -19.06
CA ILE A 270 12.83 -30.30 -18.17
C ILE A 270 12.50 -31.56 -19.01
N PRO A 271 12.94 -32.77 -18.61
CA PRO A 271 12.61 -33.99 -19.34
C PRO A 271 11.10 -34.16 -19.62
N VAL A 272 10.79 -34.69 -20.80
CA VAL A 272 9.44 -34.80 -21.39
C VAL A 272 8.40 -35.35 -20.38
N GLY A 273 7.21 -34.74 -20.37
CA GLY A 273 6.09 -35.13 -19.50
C GLY A 273 6.09 -34.46 -18.12
N ARG A 274 7.05 -33.56 -17.85
CA ARG A 274 7.13 -32.77 -16.61
C ARG A 274 6.95 -31.28 -16.90
N LYS A 275 6.41 -30.55 -15.93
CA LYS A 275 6.29 -29.09 -15.92
C LYS A 275 6.65 -28.56 -14.55
N ILE A 276 7.17 -27.35 -14.51
CA ILE A 276 7.43 -26.57 -13.30
C ILE A 276 6.22 -25.65 -13.10
N PHE A 277 5.13 -26.21 -12.59
CA PHE A 277 3.91 -25.42 -12.39
C PHE A 277 4.09 -24.36 -11.31
N ASN A 278 3.77 -23.11 -11.66
CA ASN A 278 3.70 -21.96 -10.74
C ASN A 278 4.94 -21.77 -9.87
N SER A 279 6.13 -21.96 -10.43
CA SER A 279 7.37 -21.67 -9.70
C SER A 279 7.46 -20.17 -9.43
N LYS A 280 7.77 -19.83 -8.17
CA LYS A 280 8.09 -18.46 -7.73
C LYS A 280 9.47 -18.33 -7.09
N GLY A 281 10.08 -19.44 -6.66
CA GLY A 281 11.41 -19.47 -6.05
C GLY A 281 12.46 -20.15 -6.93
N ILE A 282 13.61 -19.50 -7.04
CA ILE A 282 14.84 -20.01 -7.65
C ILE A 282 16.04 -19.50 -6.85
N ALA A 283 17.02 -20.35 -6.59
CA ALA A 283 18.24 -19.99 -5.91
C ALA A 283 19.45 -20.68 -6.54
N TYR A 284 20.58 -19.98 -6.61
CA TYR A 284 21.87 -20.54 -6.97
C TYR A 284 22.62 -20.93 -5.70
N ASP A 285 22.90 -22.22 -5.56
CA ASP A 285 23.78 -22.77 -4.53
C ASP A 285 25.23 -22.64 -5.00
N ARG A 286 25.97 -21.78 -4.30
CA ARG A 286 27.36 -21.43 -4.60
C ARG A 286 28.37 -22.50 -4.15
N LEU A 287 28.00 -23.43 -3.29
CA LEU A 287 28.91 -24.50 -2.86
C LEU A 287 28.89 -25.69 -3.82
N SER A 288 27.73 -25.97 -4.42
CA SER A 288 27.56 -27.13 -5.30
C SER A 288 27.42 -26.77 -6.78
N ASP A 289 27.44 -25.49 -7.14
CA ASP A 289 27.18 -24.96 -8.48
C ASP A 289 25.88 -25.51 -9.08
N ARG A 290 24.81 -25.40 -8.29
CA ARG A 290 23.47 -25.89 -8.67
C ARG A 290 22.43 -24.80 -8.59
N VAL A 291 21.43 -24.90 -9.44
CA VAL A 291 20.24 -24.07 -9.39
C VAL A 291 19.08 -24.90 -8.85
N PHE A 292 18.49 -24.43 -7.76
CA PHE A 292 17.31 -25.00 -7.15
C PHE A 292 16.10 -24.18 -7.55
N VAL A 293 15.07 -24.86 -8.06
CA VAL A 293 13.80 -24.24 -8.44
C VAL A 293 12.70 -24.86 -7.61
N SER A 294 11.96 -24.04 -6.86
CA SER A 294 10.74 -24.48 -6.19
C SER A 294 9.58 -24.50 -7.17
N GLY A 295 8.78 -25.57 -7.20
CA GLY A 295 7.49 -25.63 -7.88
C GLY A 295 6.35 -25.87 -6.89
N LYS A 296 5.12 -25.94 -7.41
CA LYS A 296 3.93 -26.23 -6.61
C LYS A 296 4.07 -27.52 -5.78
N TYR A 297 3.41 -27.57 -4.62
CA TYR A 297 3.34 -28.76 -3.75
C TYR A 297 4.69 -29.16 -3.16
N GLY A 298 5.51 -28.17 -2.78
CA GLY A 298 6.81 -28.41 -2.17
C GLY A 298 7.76 -29.24 -3.06
N LYS A 299 7.69 -29.10 -4.39
CA LYS A 299 8.64 -29.78 -5.29
C LYS A 299 9.87 -28.92 -5.51
N PHE A 300 11.05 -29.53 -5.47
CA PHE A 300 12.31 -28.87 -5.81
C PHE A 300 12.95 -29.56 -7.01
N TYR A 301 13.27 -28.77 -8.01
CA TYR A 301 13.94 -29.19 -9.23
C TYR A 301 15.38 -28.74 -9.13
N ILE A 302 16.31 -29.68 -9.34
CA ILE A 302 17.74 -29.42 -9.17
C ILE A 302 18.39 -29.47 -10.54
N PHE A 303 19.00 -28.36 -10.91
CA PHE A 303 19.71 -28.16 -12.17
C PHE A 303 21.21 -28.01 -11.90
N ASP A 304 22.03 -28.78 -12.61
CA ASP A 304 23.48 -28.65 -12.59
C ASP A 304 23.88 -27.45 -13.45
N ALA A 305 24.47 -26.42 -12.82
CA ALA A 305 24.81 -25.20 -13.52
C ALA A 305 26.09 -25.33 -14.36
N VAL A 306 26.92 -26.34 -14.07
CA VAL A 306 28.20 -26.60 -14.76
C VAL A 306 27.94 -27.42 -16.02
N ASP A 307 27.26 -28.55 -15.86
CA ASP A 307 26.95 -29.46 -16.97
C ASP A 307 25.69 -29.06 -17.74
N GLU A 308 24.98 -28.02 -17.26
CA GLU A 308 23.72 -27.52 -17.80
C GLU A 308 22.68 -28.65 -18.02
N LYS A 309 22.46 -29.46 -16.98
CA LYS A 309 21.54 -30.61 -17.05
C LYS A 309 20.68 -30.73 -15.79
N TRP A 310 19.44 -31.19 -15.97
CA TRP A 310 18.56 -31.51 -14.87
C TRP A 310 19.05 -32.77 -14.14
N LEU A 311 19.27 -32.67 -12.82
CA LEU A 311 19.77 -33.77 -12.00
C LEU A 311 18.64 -34.59 -11.41
N SER A 312 17.69 -33.94 -10.73
CA SER A 312 16.62 -34.64 -10.01
C SER A 312 15.45 -33.73 -9.67
N ILE A 313 14.36 -34.36 -9.22
CA ILE A 313 13.20 -33.69 -8.62
C ILE A 313 12.97 -34.31 -7.27
N ARG A 314 12.88 -33.49 -6.23
CA ARG A 314 12.51 -33.88 -4.88
C ARG A 314 11.11 -33.36 -4.58
N LYS A 315 10.30 -34.12 -3.86
CA LYS A 315 8.98 -33.70 -3.37
C LYS A 315 8.95 -33.84 -1.86
N TYR A 316 8.51 -32.81 -1.15
CA TYR A 316 8.27 -32.90 0.29
C TYR A 316 6.89 -33.46 0.61
N ILE A 317 6.75 -33.96 1.84
CA ILE A 317 5.49 -34.51 2.36
C ILE A 317 4.46 -33.38 2.58
N GLU A 318 4.94 -32.19 2.94
CA GLU A 318 4.13 -30.99 3.15
C GLU A 318 4.07 -30.12 1.90
N ASP A 319 2.87 -29.61 1.61
CA ASP A 319 2.62 -28.68 0.51
C ASP A 319 2.89 -27.25 0.97
N PHE A 320 4.06 -26.72 0.63
CA PHE A 320 4.43 -25.32 0.85
C PHE A 320 4.10 -24.45 -0.35
N ASP A 321 3.43 -23.32 -0.12
CA ASP A 321 3.25 -22.25 -1.11
C ASP A 321 4.46 -21.32 -1.07
N ILE A 322 5.53 -21.75 -1.75
CA ILE A 322 6.80 -21.01 -1.84
C ILE A 322 6.62 -19.78 -2.72
N ASN A 323 7.09 -18.64 -2.22
CA ASN A 323 7.03 -17.36 -2.91
C ASN A 323 8.40 -16.85 -3.39
N SER A 324 9.47 -17.20 -2.68
CA SER A 324 10.84 -16.98 -3.11
C SER A 324 11.74 -18.08 -2.56
N LEU A 325 12.95 -18.20 -3.10
CA LEU A 325 13.95 -19.13 -2.61
C LEU A 325 15.30 -18.43 -2.62
N SER A 326 16.09 -18.65 -1.59
CA SER A 326 17.43 -18.09 -1.44
C SER A 326 18.34 -19.13 -0.79
N TYR A 327 19.65 -19.00 -1.03
CA TYR A 327 20.67 -19.87 -0.45
C TYR A 327 21.58 -19.05 0.47
N ASP A 328 21.69 -19.46 1.72
CA ASP A 328 22.57 -18.86 2.72
C ASP A 328 23.90 -19.63 2.76
N LEU A 329 24.94 -19.04 2.20
CA LEU A 329 26.28 -19.64 2.16
C LEU A 329 26.87 -19.85 3.57
N ILE A 330 26.56 -18.96 4.52
CA ILE A 330 27.15 -19.00 5.87
C ILE A 330 26.55 -20.15 6.67
N SER A 331 25.22 -20.27 6.63
CA SER A 331 24.50 -21.32 7.37
C SER A 331 24.37 -22.62 6.58
N ASN A 332 24.73 -22.63 5.29
CA ASN A 332 24.55 -23.73 4.34
C ASN A 332 23.12 -24.30 4.32
N ILE A 333 22.14 -23.41 4.19
CA ILE A 333 20.70 -23.75 4.14
C ILE A 333 20.01 -22.96 3.03
N TYR A 334 18.84 -23.43 2.59
CA TYR A 334 17.93 -22.63 1.80
C TYR A 334 16.87 -21.97 2.68
N LEU A 335 16.47 -20.78 2.28
CA LEU A 335 15.40 -20.03 2.91
C LEU A 335 14.36 -19.66 1.89
N SER A 336 13.10 -19.68 2.31
CA SER A 336 11.97 -19.38 1.44
C SER A 336 10.91 -18.63 2.21
N SER A 337 10.33 -17.59 1.60
CA SER A 337 9.11 -16.99 2.11
C SER A 337 7.88 -17.77 1.65
N THR A 338 6.85 -17.82 2.50
CA THR A 338 5.53 -18.37 2.16
C THR A 338 4.41 -17.42 2.56
N TRP A 339 3.37 -17.35 1.74
CA TRP A 339 2.21 -16.50 1.98
C TRP A 339 1.10 -17.17 2.76
N LYS A 340 0.93 -18.49 2.60
CA LYS A 340 -0.23 -19.20 3.13
C LYS A 340 -0.33 -19.16 4.66
N ASN A 341 0.71 -18.70 5.35
CA ASN A 341 0.69 -18.35 6.77
C ASN A 341 1.86 -17.39 7.09
N GLU A 342 2.15 -16.43 6.20
CA GLU A 342 3.22 -15.40 6.37
C GLU A 342 4.47 -15.89 7.13
N GLY A 343 5.33 -16.67 6.48
CA GLY A 343 6.42 -17.35 7.19
C GLY A 343 7.70 -17.49 6.40
N LEU A 344 8.76 -17.77 7.13
CA LEU A 344 10.07 -18.12 6.59
C LEU A 344 10.32 -19.62 6.81
N LEU A 345 10.42 -20.37 5.73
CA LEU A 345 10.74 -21.78 5.70
C LEU A 345 12.25 -21.96 5.55
N LEU A 346 12.82 -22.84 6.36
CA LEU A 346 14.24 -23.20 6.30
C LEU A 346 14.37 -24.64 5.81
N PHE A 347 15.27 -24.86 4.88
CA PHE A 347 15.60 -26.18 4.33
C PHE A 347 17.10 -26.43 4.42
N ASP A 348 17.52 -27.65 4.72
CA ASP A 348 18.94 -28.02 4.73
C ASP A 348 19.55 -28.00 3.31
N GLN A 349 20.85 -28.24 3.19
CA GLN A 349 21.57 -28.28 1.91
C GLN A 349 21.08 -29.37 0.94
N ASN A 350 20.32 -30.36 1.41
CA ASN A 350 19.68 -31.39 0.58
C ASN A 350 18.23 -31.01 0.21
N GLY A 351 17.79 -29.82 0.64
CA GLY A 351 16.46 -29.27 0.54
C GLY A 351 15.49 -29.78 1.60
N ASN A 352 15.87 -30.63 2.55
CA ASN A 352 14.92 -31.16 3.54
C ASN A 352 14.39 -30.04 4.44
N PHE A 353 13.08 -30.02 4.68
CA PHE A 353 12.47 -29.05 5.59
C PHE A 353 13.06 -29.19 6.99
N VAL A 354 13.51 -28.08 7.56
CA VAL A 354 14.11 -28.00 8.90
C VAL A 354 13.12 -27.41 9.88
N LYS A 355 12.66 -26.18 9.61
CA LYS A 355 11.70 -25.48 10.46
C LYS A 355 11.02 -24.34 9.73
N ARG A 356 9.92 -23.87 10.31
CA ARG A 356 9.23 -22.63 9.93
C ARG A 356 9.39 -21.60 11.05
N VAL A 357 9.68 -20.36 10.66
CA VAL A 357 9.57 -19.17 11.50
C VAL A 357 8.27 -18.46 11.11
N ASP A 358 7.46 -18.15 12.10
CA ASP A 358 6.22 -17.41 11.89
C ASP A 358 6.48 -15.91 11.83
N LEU A 359 6.02 -15.26 10.76
CA LEU A 359 6.15 -13.83 10.51
C LEU A 359 4.79 -13.13 10.49
N GLU A 360 3.70 -13.85 10.79
CA GLU A 360 2.35 -13.30 10.78
C GLU A 360 2.25 -12.05 11.67
N ASN A 361 1.74 -10.95 11.11
CA ASN A 361 1.62 -9.65 11.78
C ASN A 361 2.93 -9.03 12.29
N ARG A 362 4.11 -9.60 11.97
CA ARG A 362 5.43 -9.08 12.37
C ARG A 362 6.06 -8.18 11.30
N LEU A 363 5.56 -8.25 10.07
CA LEU A 363 6.03 -7.45 8.94
C LEU A 363 5.19 -6.18 8.83
N GLU A 364 5.60 -5.13 9.55
CA GLU A 364 4.88 -3.85 9.60
C GLU A 364 4.61 -3.31 8.17
N GLY A 365 3.35 -3.00 7.88
CA GLY A 365 2.90 -2.47 6.58
C GLY A 365 2.66 -3.51 5.48
N LEU A 366 3.00 -4.79 5.69
CA LEU A 366 2.80 -5.84 4.69
C LEU A 366 1.34 -6.01 4.29
N SER A 367 0.42 -5.86 5.24
CA SER A 367 -1.02 -6.01 5.02
C SER A 367 -1.57 -5.03 3.97
N TYR A 368 -0.89 -3.92 3.69
CA TYR A 368 -1.28 -3.00 2.63
C TYR A 368 -1.10 -3.56 1.23
N TYR A 369 -0.24 -4.57 1.06
CA TYR A 369 0.10 -5.13 -0.25
C TYR A 369 -0.52 -6.50 -0.49
N TYR A 370 -1.28 -6.99 0.48
CA TYR A 370 -1.97 -8.26 0.40
C TYR A 370 -3.46 -8.05 0.32
N ASP A 371 -4.01 -8.32 -0.86
CA ASP A 371 -5.45 -8.43 -1.03
C ASP A 371 -5.87 -9.90 -0.78
N LYS A 372 -6.54 -10.10 0.37
CA LYS A 372 -7.06 -11.40 0.80
C LYS A 372 -8.09 -11.96 -0.20
N GLU A 373 -8.77 -11.12 -0.98
CA GLU A 373 -9.80 -11.54 -1.92
C GLU A 373 -9.22 -12.07 -3.23
N THR A 374 -8.22 -11.38 -3.79
CA THR A 374 -7.60 -11.77 -5.06
C THR A 374 -6.51 -12.83 -4.91
N GLN A 375 -5.94 -12.99 -3.71
CA GLN A 375 -4.76 -13.84 -3.47
C GLN A 375 -3.57 -13.53 -4.39
N GLU A 376 -3.58 -12.38 -5.08
CA GLU A 376 -2.42 -11.90 -5.80
C GLU A 376 -1.45 -11.35 -4.78
N VAL A 377 -0.35 -12.08 -4.62
CA VAL A 377 0.62 -11.74 -3.59
C VAL A 377 1.95 -11.34 -4.22
N PRO A 378 2.50 -10.17 -3.85
CA PRO A 378 3.81 -9.74 -4.33
C PRO A 378 4.92 -10.75 -4.03
N GLN A 379 6.07 -10.56 -4.65
CA GLN A 379 7.22 -11.37 -4.29
C GLN A 379 7.84 -10.82 -3.00
N LEU A 380 8.07 -11.68 -2.03
CA LEU A 380 8.79 -11.41 -0.79
C LEU A 380 10.11 -12.14 -0.92
N TYR A 381 11.08 -11.49 -1.55
CA TYR A 381 12.40 -12.05 -1.79
C TYR A 381 13.17 -12.17 -0.49
N VAL A 382 14.01 -13.20 -0.38
CA VAL A 382 14.82 -13.46 0.82
C VAL A 382 16.27 -13.29 0.46
N VAL A 383 16.99 -12.48 1.23
CA VAL A 383 18.44 -12.35 1.18
C VAL A 383 18.98 -12.82 2.51
N ALA A 384 19.69 -13.94 2.52
CA ALA A 384 20.20 -14.51 3.74
C ALA A 384 21.71 -14.33 3.87
N GLN A 385 22.14 -13.82 5.02
CA GLN A 385 23.53 -13.60 5.36
C GLN A 385 23.78 -14.07 6.81
N GLY A 386 23.77 -15.40 7.01
CA GLY A 386 23.98 -15.98 8.32
C GLY A 386 22.85 -15.63 9.30
N ASN A 387 23.14 -14.84 10.33
CA ASN A 387 22.16 -14.46 11.35
C ASN A 387 21.13 -13.43 10.86
N ASP A 388 21.53 -12.62 9.89
CA ASP A 388 20.75 -11.48 9.43
C ASP A 388 20.12 -11.82 8.08
N ILE A 389 18.81 -11.61 7.97
CA ILE A 389 18.05 -11.89 6.77
C ILE A 389 17.30 -10.64 6.35
N ALA A 390 17.54 -10.14 5.14
CA ALA A 390 16.68 -9.14 4.55
C ALA A 390 15.49 -9.82 3.86
N LEU A 391 14.28 -9.38 4.22
CA LEU A 391 13.03 -9.74 3.58
C LEU A 391 12.63 -8.56 2.70
N VAL A 392 12.54 -8.76 1.39
CA VAL A 392 12.42 -7.68 0.41
C VAL A 392 11.11 -7.80 -0.35
N LEU A 393 10.21 -6.84 -0.18
CA LEU A 393 8.95 -6.78 -0.91
C LEU A 393 9.17 -6.21 -2.31
N ILE A 394 8.81 -6.98 -3.32
CA ILE A 394 8.95 -6.63 -4.74
C ILE A 394 7.60 -6.77 -5.44
N ARG A 395 7.01 -5.64 -5.82
CA ARG A 395 5.87 -5.56 -6.75
C ARG A 395 6.34 -5.35 -8.16
N ASP A 396 6.81 -4.17 -8.50
CA ASP A 396 7.55 -3.94 -9.76
C ASP A 396 8.99 -3.57 -9.43
N PHE A 397 9.17 -2.74 -8.41
CA PHE A 397 10.44 -2.36 -7.80
C PHE A 397 10.43 -2.74 -6.31
N VAL A 398 11.52 -2.45 -5.59
CA VAL A 398 11.62 -2.70 -4.15
C VAL A 398 10.80 -1.66 -3.40
N GLU A 399 9.73 -2.09 -2.72
CA GLU A 399 8.86 -1.18 -1.96
C GLU A 399 9.18 -1.17 -0.46
N GLN A 400 9.54 -2.32 0.12
CA GLN A 400 9.88 -2.44 1.54
C GLN A 400 11.01 -3.43 1.76
N ILE A 401 11.83 -3.18 2.77
CA ILE A 401 12.85 -4.11 3.27
C ILE A 401 12.69 -4.22 4.78
N TRP A 402 12.55 -5.45 5.28
CA TRP A 402 12.66 -5.76 6.70
C TRP A 402 13.95 -6.51 6.96
N LEU A 403 14.59 -6.22 8.08
CA LEU A 403 15.62 -7.06 8.68
C LEU A 403 14.96 -8.05 9.64
N TYR A 404 15.24 -9.34 9.47
CA TYR A 404 14.97 -10.38 10.46
C TYR A 404 16.29 -10.86 11.07
N GLU A 405 16.46 -10.60 12.36
CA GLU A 405 17.63 -11.02 13.15
C GLU A 405 17.34 -12.37 13.84
N LYS A 406 17.88 -13.48 13.30
CA LYS A 406 17.60 -14.85 13.80
C LYS A 406 17.89 -15.00 15.29
N SER A 407 18.98 -14.41 15.78
CA SER A 407 19.42 -14.52 17.18
C SER A 407 18.47 -13.84 18.18
N LYS A 408 17.79 -12.78 17.75
CA LYS A 408 16.89 -11.97 18.60
C LYS A 408 15.42 -12.30 18.35
N ASP A 409 15.12 -13.07 17.31
CA ASP A 409 13.76 -13.27 16.79
C ASP A 409 13.03 -11.93 16.63
N LEU A 410 13.70 -10.97 16.00
CA LEU A 410 13.20 -9.61 15.82
C LEU A 410 13.10 -9.28 14.34
N VAL A 411 11.96 -8.70 13.94
CA VAL A 411 11.72 -8.16 12.61
C VAL A 411 11.63 -6.65 12.72
N THR A 412 12.40 -5.93 11.90
CA THR A 412 12.41 -4.46 11.86
C THR A 412 12.23 -3.99 10.42
N LEU A 413 11.26 -3.13 10.14
CA LEU A 413 11.15 -2.44 8.85
C LEU A 413 12.30 -1.43 8.76
N THR A 414 13.20 -1.58 7.79
CA THR A 414 14.41 -0.75 7.64
C THR A 414 14.36 0.16 6.42
N TYR A 415 13.54 -0.18 5.43
CA TYR A 415 13.27 0.65 4.27
C TYR A 415 11.80 0.59 3.91
N ASN A 416 11.23 1.76 3.65
CA ASN A 416 9.93 1.92 3.02
C ASN A 416 10.06 2.99 1.94
N TYR A 417 9.84 2.61 0.68
CA TYR A 417 9.88 3.53 -0.45
C TYR A 417 8.95 4.75 -0.28
N TYR A 418 7.89 4.59 0.53
CA TYR A 418 6.93 5.65 0.79
C TYR A 418 7.29 6.55 2.00
N ASP A 419 8.38 6.24 2.71
CA ASP A 419 8.92 7.11 3.76
C ASP A 419 9.85 8.19 3.21
N SER A 420 10.71 7.82 2.25
CA SER A 420 11.59 8.71 1.50
C SER A 420 10.83 9.69 0.62
#